data_AF-A0A9R1S0D6-F1
#
_entry.id   AF-A0A9R1S0D6-F1
#
_cell.length_a   1.000
_cell.length_b   1.000
_cell.length_c   1.000
_cell.angle_alpha   90.00
_cell.angle_beta   90.00
_cell.angle_gamma   90.00
#
_symmetry.space_group_name_H-M   'P 1'
#
loop_
_entity.id
_entity.type
_entity.pdbx_description
1 polymer ?
#
loop_
_entity_poly.entity_id
_entity_poly.type
_entity_poly.pdbx_seq_one_letter_code
_entity_poly.pdbx_strand_id
1 'polypeptide(L)'
;MRRRDRFVFCAEAIYKSQAETGEIKGHYLNATLAHYCRDNGLLLHIHRAMHAVIDRQKNHGMHFRVLAKALRMSGGDHIHSGTVVGKLEGEREMTLGFVDLLRDDFIEKDRARGIFFTQDWVSMPGVIPVALGGIHVWHMPALTEIFGDDSVLQFGGGTLGHPWGNAPGATANRVALEACVQARNEGHDLAREGNEIIRAACKWSPELAAACEVWKAIKFEFEPVDTIDK
;
A
#
# COMPACT_ATOMS: atom_id res chain seq x y z
N MET A 1 -11.52 18.88 15.90
CA MET A 1 -10.06 19.10 15.80
C MET A 1 -9.76 20.05 14.64
N ARG A 2 -9.23 21.25 14.91
CA ARG A 2 -8.82 22.19 13.84
C ARG A 2 -7.48 21.74 13.24
N ARG A 3 -7.21 22.16 12.00
CA ARG A 3 -6.02 21.71 11.23
C ARG A 3 -4.71 22.11 11.92
N ARG A 4 -4.58 23.36 12.35
CA ARG A 4 -3.36 23.89 12.97
C ARG A 4 -2.98 23.09 14.24
N ASP A 5 -3.95 22.83 15.10
CA ASP A 5 -3.71 22.08 16.34
C ASP A 5 -3.19 20.66 16.02
N ARG A 6 -3.79 19.98 15.03
CA ARG A 6 -3.30 18.67 14.57
C ARG A 6 -1.85 18.75 14.08
N PHE A 7 -1.50 19.77 13.31
CA PHE A 7 -0.16 19.92 12.76
C PHE A 7 0.89 20.06 13.88
N VAL A 8 0.58 20.86 14.90
CA VAL A 8 1.47 21.07 16.06
C VAL A 8 1.69 19.77 16.82
N PHE A 9 0.63 19.09 17.23
CA PHE A 9 0.77 17.87 18.03
C PHE A 9 1.37 16.70 17.23
N CYS A 10 1.06 16.59 15.93
CA CYS A 10 1.70 15.56 15.09
C CYS A 10 3.19 15.84 14.90
N ALA A 11 3.62 17.10 14.76
CA ALA A 11 5.04 17.44 14.65
C ALA A 11 5.81 17.05 15.93
N GLU A 12 5.27 17.37 17.11
CA GLU A 12 5.84 16.94 18.38
C GLU A 12 5.98 15.41 18.47
N ALA A 13 4.93 14.67 18.09
CA ALA A 13 4.93 13.21 18.10
C ALA A 13 5.96 12.61 17.11
N ILE A 14 6.12 13.19 15.92
CA ILE A 14 7.13 12.78 14.95
C ILE A 14 8.53 12.90 15.57
N TYR A 15 8.87 14.08 16.08
CA TYR A 15 10.22 14.30 16.61
C TYR A 15 10.49 13.47 17.87
N LYS A 16 9.49 13.26 18.73
CA LYS A 16 9.62 12.36 19.88
C LYS A 16 9.94 10.93 19.45
N SER A 17 9.16 10.36 18.53
CA SER A 17 9.35 8.97 18.09
C SER A 17 10.62 8.77 17.26
N GLN A 18 11.02 9.76 16.47
CA GLN A 18 12.31 9.76 15.78
C GLN A 18 13.48 9.78 16.76
N ALA A 19 13.44 10.64 17.79
CA ALA A 19 14.48 10.69 18.81
C ALA A 19 14.61 9.39 19.61
N GLU A 20 13.48 8.70 19.85
CA GLU A 20 13.46 7.42 20.58
C GLU A 20 14.02 6.26 19.76
N THR A 21 13.77 6.23 18.45
CA THR A 21 14.11 5.09 17.59
C THR A 21 15.39 5.28 16.75
N GLY A 22 15.82 6.53 16.53
CA GLY A 22 16.92 6.85 15.62
C GLY A 22 16.59 6.77 14.13
N GLU A 23 15.36 6.39 13.76
CA GLU A 23 14.88 6.32 12.37
C GLU A 23 14.06 7.56 12.00
N ILE A 24 14.15 8.02 10.75
CA ILE A 24 13.30 9.11 10.24
C ILE A 24 11.81 8.71 10.35
N LYS A 25 10.97 9.60 10.88
CA LYS A 25 9.52 9.40 11.02
C LYS A 25 8.74 10.49 10.29
N GLY A 26 7.46 10.21 9.98
CA GLY A 26 6.58 11.17 9.31
C GLY A 26 5.10 10.91 9.56
N HIS A 27 4.29 11.95 9.33
CA HIS A 27 2.83 11.88 9.32
C HIS A 27 2.30 12.70 8.14
N TYR A 28 1.45 12.12 7.30
CA TYR A 28 0.93 12.79 6.11
C TYR A 28 -0.10 13.85 6.50
N LEU A 29 0.36 15.10 6.56
CA LEU A 29 -0.47 16.25 6.92
C LEU A 29 -1.23 16.77 5.70
N ASN A 30 -2.54 16.46 5.64
CA ASN A 30 -3.40 16.71 4.48
C ASN A 30 -3.33 18.17 3.96
N ALA A 31 -2.86 18.31 2.71
CA ALA A 31 -2.72 19.51 1.91
C ALA A 31 -2.71 19.11 0.42
N THR A 32 -2.85 20.07 -0.50
CA THR A 32 -2.78 19.82 -1.95
C THR A 32 -1.86 20.86 -2.59
N LEU A 33 -0.86 20.43 -3.38
CA LEU A 33 -0.28 21.14 -4.54
C LEU A 33 1.11 20.56 -4.92
N ALA A 34 1.24 19.96 -6.11
CA ALA A 34 2.48 19.31 -6.58
C ALA A 34 3.67 20.27 -6.77
N HIS A 35 3.47 21.41 -7.45
CA HIS A 35 4.55 22.37 -7.70
C HIS A 35 5.13 22.95 -6.41
N TYR A 36 4.26 23.29 -5.45
CA TYR A 36 4.71 23.78 -4.14
C TYR A 36 5.54 22.74 -3.39
N CYS A 37 5.11 21.47 -3.40
CA CYS A 37 5.86 20.37 -2.79
C CYS A 37 7.27 20.24 -3.38
N ARG A 38 7.39 20.34 -4.71
CA ARG A 38 8.70 20.36 -5.40
C ARG A 38 9.57 21.52 -4.93
N ASP A 39 9.03 22.73 -4.90
CA ASP A 39 9.79 23.94 -4.55
C ASP A 39 10.16 24.02 -3.07
N ASN A 40 9.52 23.23 -2.20
CA ASN A 40 9.69 23.27 -0.75
C ASN A 40 10.23 21.96 -0.14
N GLY A 41 10.62 20.98 -0.96
CA GLY A 41 11.19 19.72 -0.48
C GLY A 41 10.22 18.87 0.37
N LEU A 42 8.93 18.88 0.04
CA LEU A 42 7.89 18.12 0.73
C LEU A 42 7.44 16.92 -0.12
N LEU A 43 7.41 15.73 0.47
CA LEU A 43 6.76 14.57 -0.14
C LEU A 43 5.24 14.77 -0.22
N LEU A 44 4.63 14.36 -1.31
CA LEU A 44 3.20 14.51 -1.60
C LEU A 44 2.50 13.15 -1.72
N HIS A 45 1.83 12.76 -0.64
CA HIS A 45 0.96 11.57 -0.61
C HIS A 45 -0.44 11.89 -1.17
N ILE A 46 -0.89 11.10 -2.15
CA ILE A 46 -2.21 11.29 -2.79
C ILE A 46 -3.19 10.21 -2.36
N HIS A 47 -4.29 10.64 -1.73
CA HIS A 47 -5.44 9.79 -1.49
C HIS A 47 -6.44 9.91 -2.65
N ARG A 48 -6.84 8.78 -3.24
CA ARG A 48 -7.74 8.74 -4.40
C ARG A 48 -9.22 8.89 -4.03
N ALA A 49 -9.58 9.77 -3.09
CA ALA A 49 -10.98 9.94 -2.68
C ALA A 49 -11.86 10.20 -3.92
N MET A 50 -13.08 9.64 -3.93
CA MET A 50 -14.04 9.70 -5.06
C MET A 50 -13.75 8.78 -6.27
N HIS A 51 -12.57 8.15 -6.39
CA HIS A 51 -12.22 7.37 -7.60
C HIS A 51 -13.25 6.31 -8.01
N ALA A 52 -13.75 5.52 -7.05
CA ALA A 52 -14.71 4.44 -7.26
C ALA A 52 -16.10 4.88 -7.73
N VAL A 53 -16.38 6.19 -7.75
CA VAL A 53 -17.58 6.74 -8.41
C VAL A 53 -17.46 6.60 -9.94
N ILE A 54 -16.24 6.61 -10.46
CA ILE A 54 -15.95 6.68 -11.90
C ILE A 54 -15.26 5.40 -12.40
N ASP A 55 -14.52 4.68 -11.57
CA ASP A 55 -13.69 3.56 -12.01
C ASP A 55 -14.15 2.16 -11.60
N ARG A 56 -15.33 2.03 -10.97
CA ARG A 56 -15.80 0.76 -10.43
C ARG A 56 -16.55 -0.12 -11.43
N GLN A 57 -17.35 0.49 -12.31
CA GLN A 57 -18.25 -0.25 -13.18
C GLN A 57 -17.58 -0.48 -14.54
N LYS A 58 -17.44 -1.74 -14.93
CA LYS A 58 -16.78 -2.12 -16.18
C LYS A 58 -17.42 -1.50 -17.43
N ASN A 59 -18.74 -1.31 -17.41
CA ASN A 59 -19.52 -0.83 -18.56
C ASN A 59 -19.53 0.70 -18.75
N HIS A 60 -19.15 1.48 -17.73
CA HIS A 60 -19.22 2.94 -17.80
C HIS A 60 -18.25 3.62 -16.84
N GLY A 61 -17.55 4.64 -17.34
CA GLY A 61 -16.67 5.50 -16.55
C GLY A 61 -15.25 5.54 -17.10
N MET A 62 -14.26 5.63 -16.21
CA MET A 62 -12.84 5.67 -16.55
C MET A 62 -12.07 4.73 -15.63
N HIS A 63 -11.50 3.65 -16.15
CA HIS A 63 -10.73 2.71 -15.34
C HIS A 63 -9.57 3.42 -14.61
N PHE A 64 -9.29 2.99 -13.37
CA PHE A 64 -8.28 3.56 -12.49
C PHE A 64 -6.88 3.74 -13.13
N ARG A 65 -6.45 2.88 -14.08
CA ARG A 65 -5.17 3.02 -14.79
C ARG A 65 -5.03 4.37 -15.49
N VAL A 66 -6.12 4.95 -15.97
CA VAL A 66 -6.12 6.29 -16.59
C VAL A 66 -5.90 7.36 -15.52
N LEU A 67 -6.56 7.24 -14.37
CA LEU A 67 -6.38 8.14 -13.23
C LEU A 67 -4.96 8.04 -12.65
N ALA A 68 -4.38 6.85 -12.62
CA ALA A 68 -2.99 6.61 -12.22
C ALA A 68 -2.00 7.35 -13.12
N LYS A 69 -2.15 7.23 -14.45
CA LYS A 69 -1.36 8.01 -15.42
C LYS A 69 -1.56 9.53 -15.23
N ALA A 70 -2.82 9.97 -15.10
CA ALA A 70 -3.14 11.37 -14.90
C ALA A 70 -2.48 11.93 -13.63
N LEU A 71 -2.44 11.14 -12.56
CA LEU A 71 -1.77 11.54 -11.32
C LEU A 71 -0.25 11.58 -11.47
N ARG A 72 0.37 10.56 -12.09
CA ARG A 72 1.82 10.55 -12.34
C ARG A 72 2.26 11.80 -13.13
N MET A 73 1.47 12.21 -14.13
CA MET A 73 1.70 13.46 -14.87
C MET A 73 1.42 14.72 -14.03
N SER A 74 0.35 14.73 -13.22
CA SER A 74 0.01 15.87 -12.36
C SER A 74 1.04 16.11 -11.25
N GLY A 75 1.77 15.08 -10.84
CA GLY A 75 2.75 15.11 -9.76
C GLY A 75 2.15 14.65 -8.42
N GLY A 76 2.64 13.52 -7.95
CA GLY A 76 2.43 12.98 -6.61
C GLY A 76 3.47 11.90 -6.36
N ASP A 77 4.00 11.82 -5.15
CA ASP A 77 5.05 10.85 -4.84
C ASP A 77 4.46 9.49 -4.48
N HIS A 78 3.26 9.48 -3.88
CA HIS A 78 2.52 8.26 -3.56
C HIS A 78 1.08 8.32 -4.10
N ILE A 79 0.50 7.17 -4.46
CA ILE A 79 -0.94 7.04 -4.69
C ILE A 79 -1.49 5.71 -4.19
N HIS A 80 -2.69 5.75 -3.59
CA HIS A 80 -3.43 4.54 -3.24
C HIS A 80 -3.76 3.70 -4.48
N SER A 81 -3.36 2.43 -4.46
CA SER A 81 -3.44 1.52 -5.63
C SER A 81 -4.23 0.24 -5.35
N GLY A 82 -4.95 0.17 -4.22
CA GLY A 82 -5.69 -1.04 -3.85
C GLY A 82 -4.83 -2.07 -3.15
N THR A 83 -5.41 -3.22 -2.80
CA THR A 83 -4.75 -4.23 -1.95
C THR A 83 -4.88 -5.66 -2.45
N VAL A 84 -5.77 -5.91 -3.42
CA VAL A 84 -6.20 -7.23 -3.90
C VAL A 84 -6.91 -8.08 -2.84
N VAL A 85 -6.33 -8.22 -1.66
CA VAL A 85 -6.81 -9.10 -0.57
C VAL A 85 -7.57 -8.36 0.54
N GLY A 86 -7.59 -7.02 0.49
CA GLY A 86 -8.24 -6.19 1.51
C GLY A 86 -9.72 -5.95 1.25
N LYS A 87 -10.30 -5.02 2.01
CA LYS A 87 -11.75 -4.78 2.03
C LYS A 87 -12.31 -4.01 0.83
N LEU A 88 -11.45 -3.40 0.03
CA LEU A 88 -11.84 -2.65 -1.17
C LEU A 88 -11.50 -3.49 -2.40
N GLU A 89 -12.31 -3.36 -3.45
CA GLU A 89 -12.10 -4.10 -4.69
C GLU A 89 -10.71 -3.86 -5.28
N GLY A 90 -10.16 -4.92 -5.87
CA GLY A 90 -8.99 -4.91 -6.73
C GLY A 90 -8.77 -6.31 -7.29
N GLU A 91 -9.04 -6.50 -8.57
CA GLU A 91 -8.62 -7.74 -9.26
C GLU A 91 -7.10 -7.71 -9.44
N ARG A 92 -6.46 -8.88 -9.36
CA ARG A 92 -5.00 -9.00 -9.24
C ARG A 92 -4.27 -8.52 -10.49
N GLU A 93 -4.65 -9.02 -11.66
CA GLU A 93 -3.90 -8.74 -12.89
C GLU A 93 -4.02 -7.28 -13.32
N MET A 94 -5.21 -6.68 -13.18
CA MET A 94 -5.36 -5.24 -13.40
C MET A 94 -4.53 -4.42 -12.40
N THR A 95 -4.40 -4.89 -11.15
CA THR A 95 -3.63 -4.20 -10.11
C THR A 95 -2.16 -4.19 -10.44
N LEU A 96 -1.60 -5.34 -10.83
CA LEU A 96 -0.23 -5.42 -11.33
C LEU A 96 -0.02 -4.46 -12.51
N GLY A 97 -0.94 -4.46 -13.49
CA GLY A 97 -0.85 -3.59 -14.66
C GLY A 97 -0.77 -2.09 -14.33
N PHE A 98 -1.61 -1.57 -13.42
CA PHE A 98 -1.52 -0.15 -13.06
C PHE A 98 -0.44 0.17 -12.03
N VAL A 99 0.09 -0.82 -11.30
CA VAL A 99 1.30 -0.66 -10.48
C VAL A 99 2.54 -0.49 -11.38
N ASP A 100 2.66 -1.28 -12.44
CA ASP A 100 3.73 -1.14 -13.44
C ASP A 100 3.66 0.25 -14.09
N LEU A 101 2.46 0.71 -14.47
CA LEU A 101 2.25 2.08 -15.00
C LEU A 101 2.65 3.20 -14.03
N LEU A 102 2.63 2.96 -12.71
CA LEU A 102 3.01 3.93 -11.70
C LEU A 102 4.53 3.97 -11.49
N ARG A 103 5.22 2.83 -11.57
CA ARG A 103 6.63 2.72 -11.19
C ARG A 103 7.58 2.76 -12.38
N ASP A 104 7.28 2.01 -13.42
CA ASP A 104 8.27 1.68 -14.44
C ASP A 104 8.42 2.83 -15.44
N ASP A 105 9.58 2.89 -16.10
CA ASP A 105 9.85 3.88 -17.15
C ASP A 105 9.22 3.47 -18.49
N PHE A 106 9.20 2.16 -18.79
CA PHE A 106 8.66 1.62 -20.01
C PHE A 106 7.80 0.39 -19.73
N ILE A 107 6.54 0.42 -20.21
CA ILE A 107 5.56 -0.64 -19.99
C ILE A 107 5.07 -1.11 -21.35
N GLU A 108 5.30 -2.39 -21.67
CA GLU A 108 4.80 -2.99 -22.91
C GLU A 108 3.28 -3.17 -22.90
N LYS A 109 2.68 -3.19 -24.09
CA LYS A 109 1.28 -3.57 -24.26
C LYS A 109 1.05 -4.99 -23.76
N ASP A 110 0.24 -5.13 -22.71
CA ASP A 110 -0.22 -6.40 -22.18
C ASP A 110 -1.73 -6.35 -21.88
N ARG A 111 -2.52 -6.99 -22.75
CA ARG A 111 -3.98 -7.06 -22.59
C ARG A 111 -4.41 -7.92 -21.41
N ALA A 112 -3.60 -8.89 -20.99
CA ALA A 112 -3.88 -9.76 -19.85
C ALA A 112 -3.79 -9.02 -18.51
N ARG A 113 -3.16 -7.83 -18.48
CA ARG A 113 -3.15 -6.88 -17.34
C ARG A 113 -3.91 -5.57 -17.64
N GLY A 114 -4.65 -5.54 -18.75
CA GLY A 114 -5.43 -4.37 -19.17
C GLY A 114 -4.57 -3.19 -19.64
N ILE A 115 -3.33 -3.42 -20.07
CA ILE A 115 -2.47 -2.41 -20.70
C ILE A 115 -2.69 -2.46 -22.22
N PHE A 116 -3.46 -1.50 -22.72
CA PHE A 116 -3.88 -1.48 -24.14
C PHE A 116 -2.82 -0.90 -25.08
N PHE A 117 -1.92 -0.07 -24.55
CA PHE A 117 -0.89 0.63 -25.30
C PHE A 117 0.42 0.54 -24.54
N THR A 118 1.51 0.32 -25.28
CA THR A 118 2.87 0.53 -24.75
C THR A 118 2.99 1.97 -24.27
N GLN A 119 3.58 2.16 -23.09
CA GLN A 119 3.77 3.45 -22.45
C GLN A 119 5.25 3.66 -22.18
N ASP A 120 5.83 4.69 -22.78
CA ASP A 120 7.15 5.22 -22.43
C ASP A 120 6.94 6.50 -21.60
N TRP A 121 7.54 6.55 -20.42
CA TRP A 121 7.48 7.69 -19.50
C TRP A 121 8.67 8.64 -19.65
N VAL A 122 9.64 8.31 -20.50
CA VAL A 122 10.78 9.15 -20.86
C VAL A 122 11.44 9.80 -19.64
N SER A 123 11.77 8.97 -18.65
CA SER A 123 12.42 9.33 -17.39
C SER A 123 11.57 10.14 -16.41
N MET A 124 10.24 10.20 -16.58
CA MET A 124 9.37 10.74 -15.55
C MET A 124 9.49 9.87 -14.28
N PRO A 125 9.73 10.44 -13.09
CA PRO A 125 9.86 9.68 -11.85
C PRO A 125 8.66 8.74 -11.62
N GLY A 126 8.95 7.58 -11.04
CA GLY A 126 7.93 6.65 -10.57
C GLY A 126 7.14 7.22 -9.40
N VAL A 127 5.95 6.66 -9.18
CA VAL A 127 5.06 6.95 -8.06
C VAL A 127 4.97 5.69 -7.20
N ILE A 128 5.16 5.84 -5.89
CA ILE A 128 5.10 4.69 -4.98
C ILE A 128 3.62 4.28 -4.79
N PRO A 129 3.25 3.03 -5.17
CA PRO A 129 1.92 2.49 -4.91
C PRO A 129 1.70 2.29 -3.41
N VAL A 130 0.51 2.67 -2.93
CA VAL A 130 0.09 2.52 -1.54
C VAL A 130 -1.03 1.50 -1.43
N ALA A 131 -0.73 0.38 -0.76
CA ALA A 131 -1.71 -0.63 -0.43
C ALA A 131 -2.35 -0.32 0.93
N LEU A 132 -3.61 0.15 0.92
CA LEU A 132 -4.40 0.46 2.12
C LEU A 132 -5.78 -0.19 2.02
N GLY A 133 -6.21 -0.78 3.14
CA GLY A 133 -7.63 -0.94 3.47
C GLY A 133 -8.02 -2.37 3.80
N GLY A 134 -8.35 -2.63 5.07
CA GLY A 134 -8.78 -3.95 5.51
C GLY A 134 -7.68 -5.01 5.54
N ILE A 135 -6.40 -4.61 5.47
CA ILE A 135 -5.24 -5.50 5.54
C ILE A 135 -4.73 -5.65 6.98
N HIS A 136 -4.06 -6.77 7.25
CA HIS A 136 -3.50 -7.19 8.55
C HIS A 136 -2.34 -8.18 8.33
N VAL A 137 -1.65 -8.60 9.39
CA VAL A 137 -0.40 -9.39 9.33
C VAL A 137 -0.46 -10.64 8.45
N TRP A 138 -1.58 -11.39 8.41
CA TRP A 138 -1.73 -12.55 7.52
C TRP A 138 -1.72 -12.22 6.02
N HIS A 139 -1.95 -10.96 5.64
CA HIS A 139 -1.88 -10.50 4.26
C HIS A 139 -0.44 -10.14 3.83
N MET A 140 0.51 -10.06 4.77
CA MET A 140 1.87 -9.57 4.48
C MET A 140 2.60 -10.36 3.38
N PRO A 141 2.56 -11.71 3.32
CA PRO A 141 3.22 -12.45 2.25
C PRO A 141 2.65 -12.10 0.87
N ALA A 142 1.32 -12.05 0.74
CA ALA A 142 0.65 -11.70 -0.51
C ALA A 142 0.94 -10.24 -0.92
N LEU A 143 0.93 -9.30 0.03
CA LEU A 143 1.24 -7.89 -0.25
C LEU A 143 2.69 -7.71 -0.72
N THR A 144 3.63 -8.42 -0.09
CA THR A 144 5.05 -8.39 -0.45
C THR A 144 5.28 -8.96 -1.86
N GLU A 145 4.53 -10.00 -2.22
CA GLU A 145 4.60 -10.62 -3.55
C GLU A 145 3.93 -9.74 -4.63
N ILE A 146 2.77 -9.15 -4.35
CA ILE A 146 2.03 -8.32 -5.31
C ILE A 146 2.72 -6.98 -5.57
N PHE A 147 3.11 -6.28 -4.50
CA PHE A 147 3.58 -4.90 -4.60
C PHE A 147 5.10 -4.77 -4.59
N GLY A 148 5.85 -5.77 -4.11
CA GLY A 148 7.31 -5.69 -4.02
C GLY A 148 7.80 -4.59 -3.06
N ASP A 149 9.09 -4.26 -3.17
CA ASP A 149 9.80 -3.39 -2.22
C ASP A 149 9.38 -1.92 -2.33
N ASP A 150 9.20 -1.41 -3.55
CA ASP A 150 8.79 -0.03 -3.79
C ASP A 150 7.28 0.14 -3.62
N SER A 151 6.83 0.01 -2.37
CA SER A 151 5.42 0.18 -1.98
C SER A 151 5.26 0.67 -0.53
N VAL A 152 4.11 1.25 -0.22
CA VAL A 152 3.72 1.56 1.17
C VAL A 152 2.54 0.69 1.57
N LEU A 153 2.72 -0.17 2.56
CA LEU A 153 1.66 -1.00 3.14
C LEU A 153 1.07 -0.32 4.38
N GLN A 154 -0.20 0.08 4.33
CA GLN A 154 -0.84 0.86 5.40
C GLN A 154 -1.82 0.03 6.24
N PHE A 155 -1.47 -0.17 7.50
CA PHE A 155 -2.26 -0.92 8.47
C PHE A 155 -2.94 0.03 9.47
N GLY A 156 -4.13 0.56 9.12
CA GLY A 156 -4.94 1.38 10.02
C GLY A 156 -5.52 0.55 11.17
N GLY A 157 -6.65 -0.13 10.90
CA GLY A 157 -7.25 -1.06 11.86
C GLY A 157 -6.32 -2.21 12.26
N GLY A 158 -5.46 -2.67 11.34
CA GLY A 158 -4.43 -3.67 11.60
C GLY A 158 -3.29 -3.22 12.53
N THR A 159 -3.26 -1.96 12.97
CA THR A 159 -2.32 -1.46 13.99
C THR A 159 -3.09 -1.03 15.24
N LEU A 160 -4.03 -0.09 15.08
CA LEU A 160 -4.77 0.49 16.21
C LEU A 160 -5.74 -0.50 16.87
N GLY A 161 -6.13 -1.56 16.16
CA GLY A 161 -6.98 -2.64 16.69
C GLY A 161 -6.21 -3.76 17.39
N HIS A 162 -4.88 -3.64 17.54
CA HIS A 162 -4.08 -4.64 18.23
C HIS A 162 -4.45 -4.70 19.74
N PRO A 163 -4.60 -5.89 20.34
CA PRO A 163 -5.12 -6.04 21.71
C PRO A 163 -4.21 -5.42 22.79
N TRP A 164 -2.94 -5.15 22.46
CA TRP A 164 -1.96 -4.55 23.36
C TRP A 164 -1.64 -3.08 23.03
N GLY A 165 -2.43 -2.45 22.14
CA GLY A 165 -2.27 -1.05 21.76
C GLY A 165 -1.38 -0.82 20.54
N ASN A 166 -1.19 0.46 20.21
CA ASN A 166 -0.66 0.90 18.91
C ASN A 166 0.80 0.48 18.67
N ALA A 167 1.67 0.62 19.67
CA ALA A 167 3.09 0.28 19.53
C ALA A 167 3.29 -1.22 19.27
N PRO A 168 2.68 -2.14 20.06
CA PRO A 168 2.67 -3.56 19.73
C PRO A 168 2.07 -3.88 18.36
N GLY A 169 0.98 -3.21 17.95
CA GLY A 169 0.43 -3.37 16.61
C GLY A 169 1.41 -2.97 15.51
N ALA A 170 2.17 -1.89 15.72
CA ALA A 170 3.19 -1.44 14.78
C ALA A 170 4.37 -2.44 14.73
N THR A 171 4.81 -2.94 15.89
CA THR A 171 5.82 -4.01 16.00
C THR A 171 5.39 -5.26 15.25
N ALA A 172 4.16 -5.74 15.44
CA ALA A 172 3.63 -6.92 14.76
C ALA A 172 3.69 -6.78 13.22
N ASN A 173 3.24 -5.64 12.70
CA ASN A 173 3.29 -5.38 11.26
C ASN A 173 4.73 -5.28 10.73
N ARG A 174 5.64 -4.63 11.47
CA ARG A 174 7.05 -4.50 11.08
C ARG A 174 7.75 -5.87 11.06
N VAL A 175 7.57 -6.68 12.11
CA VAL A 175 8.14 -8.03 12.20
C VAL A 175 7.63 -8.92 11.06
N ALA A 176 6.32 -8.90 10.78
CA ALA A 176 5.75 -9.67 9.69
C ALA A 176 6.35 -9.29 8.33
N LEU A 177 6.55 -7.99 8.08
CA LEU A 177 7.15 -7.50 6.83
C LEU A 177 8.60 -7.95 6.70
N GLU A 178 9.43 -7.73 7.72
CA GLU A 178 10.85 -8.10 7.68
C GLU A 178 11.04 -9.62 7.53
N ALA A 179 10.21 -10.43 8.19
CA ALA A 179 10.22 -11.88 8.01
C ALA A 179 9.86 -12.31 6.57
N CYS A 180 8.88 -11.64 5.94
CA CYS A 180 8.50 -11.92 4.54
C CYS A 180 9.63 -11.51 3.57
N VAL A 181 10.22 -10.33 3.77
CA VAL A 181 11.33 -9.85 2.92
C VAL A 181 12.56 -10.75 3.06
N GLN A 182 12.92 -11.14 4.30
CA GLN A 182 14.01 -12.07 4.54
C GLN A 182 13.77 -13.41 3.82
N ALA A 183 12.62 -14.04 4.05
CA ALA A 183 12.30 -15.33 3.45
C ALA A 183 12.30 -15.26 1.91
N ARG A 184 11.72 -14.21 1.33
CA ARG A 184 11.77 -13.97 -0.12
C ARG A 184 13.20 -13.89 -0.64
N ASN A 185 14.05 -13.13 0.04
CA ASN A 185 15.44 -12.93 -0.36
C ASN A 185 16.29 -14.21 -0.17
N GLU A 186 15.88 -15.10 0.73
CA GLU A 186 16.45 -16.45 0.92
C GLU A 186 15.92 -17.47 -0.10
N GLY A 187 14.96 -17.09 -0.96
CA GLY A 187 14.45 -17.90 -2.05
C GLY A 187 13.15 -18.66 -1.76
N HIS A 188 12.47 -18.36 -0.65
CA HIS A 188 11.17 -18.95 -0.33
C HIS A 188 10.05 -18.42 -1.24
N ASP A 189 9.10 -19.29 -1.57
CA ASP A 189 7.89 -18.92 -2.31
C ASP A 189 6.84 -18.36 -1.35
N LEU A 190 6.73 -17.04 -1.26
CA LEU A 190 5.76 -16.38 -0.37
C LEU A 190 4.30 -16.75 -0.65
N ALA A 191 3.94 -17.09 -1.90
CA ALA A 191 2.58 -17.45 -2.26
C ALA A 191 2.19 -18.83 -1.69
N ARG A 192 3.18 -19.71 -1.49
CA ARG A 192 2.97 -21.07 -0.96
C ARG A 192 3.31 -21.18 0.52
N GLU A 193 4.40 -20.57 0.94
CA GLU A 193 5.01 -20.72 2.28
C GLU A 193 4.64 -19.57 3.24
N GLY A 194 3.96 -18.53 2.76
CA GLY A 194 3.71 -17.30 3.52
C GLY A 194 3.08 -17.52 4.91
N ASN A 195 2.11 -18.43 5.03
CA ASN A 195 1.50 -18.73 6.32
C ASN A 195 2.48 -19.38 7.31
N GLU A 196 3.41 -20.20 6.82
CA GLU A 196 4.42 -20.88 7.66
C GLU A 196 5.49 -19.90 8.11
N ILE A 197 5.91 -18.98 7.24
CA ILE A 197 6.83 -17.88 7.55
C ILE A 197 6.26 -17.01 8.68
N ILE A 198 5.00 -16.58 8.58
CA ILE A 198 4.34 -15.79 9.63
C ILE A 198 4.29 -16.58 10.95
N ARG A 199 3.88 -17.86 10.92
CA ARG A 199 3.85 -18.70 12.13
C ARG A 199 5.23 -18.94 12.73
N ALA A 200 6.28 -19.02 11.91
CA ALA A 200 7.65 -19.14 12.39
C ALA A 200 8.09 -17.86 13.12
N ALA A 201 7.75 -16.69 12.59
CA ALA A 201 8.01 -15.40 13.23
C ALA A 201 7.24 -15.23 14.56
N CYS A 202 6.02 -15.74 14.66
CA CYS A 202 5.25 -15.74 15.92
C CYS A 202 5.95 -16.46 17.08
N LYS A 203 6.89 -17.38 16.81
CA LYS A 203 7.60 -18.11 17.87
C LYS A 203 8.51 -17.22 18.71
N TRP A 204 8.95 -16.09 18.15
CA TRP A 204 9.87 -15.16 18.80
C TRP A 204 9.35 -13.71 18.89
N SER A 205 8.24 -13.38 18.22
CA SER A 205 7.52 -12.11 18.40
C SER A 205 6.13 -12.33 19.02
N PRO A 206 5.97 -12.05 20.33
CA PRO A 206 4.67 -12.12 21.01
C PRO A 206 3.63 -11.16 20.42
N GLU A 207 4.04 -9.96 19.97
CA GLU A 207 3.16 -8.98 19.34
C GLU A 207 2.57 -9.53 18.05
N LEU A 208 3.41 -10.14 17.20
CA LEU A 208 2.93 -10.78 15.98
C LEU A 208 1.99 -11.95 16.30
N ALA A 209 2.31 -12.77 17.30
CA ALA A 209 1.45 -13.88 17.71
C ALA A 209 0.06 -13.39 18.15
N ALA A 210 -0.02 -12.31 18.92
CA ALA A 210 -1.27 -11.71 19.36
C ALA A 210 -2.07 -11.13 18.17
N ALA A 211 -1.42 -10.40 17.26
CA ALA A 211 -2.04 -9.91 16.02
C ALA A 211 -2.61 -11.05 15.16
N CYS A 212 -1.84 -12.12 15.01
CA CYS A 212 -2.21 -13.30 14.24
C CYS A 212 -3.47 -13.97 14.80
N GLU A 213 -3.57 -14.11 16.13
CA GLU A 213 -4.73 -14.74 16.76
C GLU A 213 -6.02 -13.94 16.54
N VAL A 214 -5.94 -12.61 16.58
CA VAL A 214 -7.09 -11.71 16.42
C VAL A 214 -7.68 -11.78 15.01
N TRP A 215 -6.84 -11.87 13.97
CA TRP A 215 -7.29 -11.71 12.58
C TRP A 215 -7.23 -12.99 11.73
N LYS A 216 -6.88 -14.16 12.29
CA LYS A 216 -6.68 -15.41 11.51
C LYS A 216 -7.86 -15.86 10.65
N ALA A 217 -9.08 -15.50 11.02
CA ALA A 217 -10.30 -15.89 10.30
C ALA A 217 -10.82 -14.78 9.36
N ILE A 218 -10.21 -13.61 9.36
CA ILE A 218 -10.69 -12.46 8.59
C ILE A 218 -10.15 -12.55 7.17
N LYS A 219 -11.07 -12.58 6.21
CA LYS A 219 -10.80 -12.55 4.76
C LYS A 219 -11.88 -11.76 4.05
N PHE A 220 -11.54 -11.21 2.90
CA PHE A 220 -12.48 -10.49 2.02
C PHE A 220 -12.55 -11.21 0.67
N GLU A 221 -13.43 -12.20 0.58
CA GLU A 221 -13.60 -13.04 -0.62
C GLU A 221 -14.92 -12.68 -1.30
N PHE A 222 -14.85 -11.77 -2.28
CA PHE A 222 -15.99 -11.31 -3.07
C PHE A 222 -15.59 -11.27 -4.55
N GLU A 223 -16.55 -11.56 -5.43
CA GLU A 223 -16.32 -11.41 -6.87
C GLU A 223 -16.10 -9.92 -7.22
N PRO A 224 -15.02 -9.58 -7.95
CA PRO A 224 -14.77 -8.21 -8.37
C PRO A 224 -15.75 -7.79 -9.47
N VAL A 225 -16.19 -6.52 -9.42
CA VAL A 225 -17.05 -5.92 -10.43
C VAL A 225 -16.24 -5.57 -11.68
N ASP A 226 -15.10 -4.90 -11.52
CA ASP A 226 -14.18 -4.64 -12.61
C ASP A 226 -13.31 -5.88 -12.86
N THR A 227 -13.31 -6.36 -14.11
CA THR A 227 -12.56 -7.55 -14.53
C THR A 227 -12.01 -7.36 -15.92
N ILE A 228 -10.88 -7.99 -16.22
CA ILE A 228 -10.33 -8.01 -17.58
C ILE A 228 -11.27 -8.75 -18.54
N ASP A 229 -11.36 -8.28 -19.78
CA ASP A 229 -12.09 -8.98 -20.83
C ASP A 229 -11.40 -10.30 -21.14
N LYS A 230 -12.16 -11.40 -21.06
CA LYS A 230 -11.70 -12.73 -21.48
C LYS A 230 -11.56 -12.82 -22.99
#